data_AF-A0A8H9BVB9-F1
#
_entry.id   AF-A0A8H9BVB9-F1
#
_cell.length_a   1.000
_cell.length_b   1.000
_cell.length_c   1.000
_cell.angle_alpha   90.00
_cell.angle_beta   90.00
_cell.angle_gamma   90.00
#
_symmetry.space_group_name_H-M   'P 1'
#
loop_
_entity.id
_entity.type
_entity.pdbx_description
1 polymer ?
#
loop_
_entity_poly.entity_id
_entity_poly.type
_entity_poly.pdbx_seq_one_letter_code
_entity_poly.pdbx_strand_id
1 'polypeptide(L)'
;MAKINLDRVLGHYVESVLADKDYENGALVGLGDLVEGEDRLYNAVTATEDNYFLVTTPEVDPSKKASSDSLDFVNKQGKVMRVHRLEAGDTVTVEQKLHTDSLQAKDTLTIQDGKFAQGEGSFKLEAVTTIGADRRPAYRIRKVK
;
A
#
# COMPACT_ATOMS: atom_id res chain seq x y z
N MET A 1 -7.91 0.52 9.83
CA MET A 1 -8.81 -0.37 9.08
C MET A 1 -8.84 -0.08 7.56
N ALA A 2 -7.88 -0.49 6.72
CA ALA A 2 -7.74 0.03 5.34
C ALA A 2 -7.99 -0.99 4.20
N LYS A 3 -8.48 -0.48 3.07
CA LYS A 3 -8.81 -1.20 1.83
C LYS A 3 -7.93 -0.78 0.66
N ILE A 4 -7.72 -1.73 -0.25
CA ILE A 4 -6.98 -1.57 -1.49
C ILE A 4 -7.64 -2.30 -2.66
N ASN A 5 -7.71 -1.64 -3.84
CA ASN A 5 -7.99 -2.29 -5.12
C ASN A 5 -6.78 -2.10 -6.05
N LEU A 6 -6.28 -3.21 -6.61
CA LEU A 6 -5.25 -3.21 -7.64
C LEU A 6 -5.95 -3.19 -9.02
N ASP A 7 -6.21 -2.00 -9.54
CA ASP A 7 -7.01 -1.84 -10.76
C ASP A 7 -6.22 -2.26 -12.02
N ARG A 8 -4.91 -1.99 -12.03
CA ARG A 8 -3.94 -2.41 -13.07
C ARG A 8 -2.54 -2.43 -12.46
N VAL A 9 -2.14 -3.54 -11.86
CA VAL A 9 -0.75 -3.75 -11.39
C VAL A 9 -0.22 -5.00 -12.08
N LEU A 10 0.92 -4.87 -12.76
CA LEU A 10 1.63 -6.03 -13.31
C LEU A 10 2.20 -6.83 -12.13
N GLY A 11 1.62 -7.99 -11.83
CA GLY A 11 1.90 -8.81 -10.64
C GLY A 11 3.29 -9.45 -10.56
N HIS A 12 4.31 -8.86 -11.18
CA HIS A 12 5.65 -9.43 -11.33
C HIS A 12 6.64 -9.01 -10.22
N TYR A 13 6.31 -8.05 -9.35
CA TYR A 13 7.25 -7.50 -8.35
C TYR A 13 6.70 -7.55 -6.93
N VAL A 14 6.61 -8.78 -6.40
CA VAL A 14 6.17 -9.04 -5.02
C VAL A 14 7.36 -9.35 -4.14
N GLU A 15 7.55 -8.55 -3.09
CA GLU A 15 8.60 -8.74 -2.09
C GLU A 15 8.01 -9.16 -0.73
N SER A 16 8.86 -9.74 0.13
CA SER A 16 8.51 -10.06 1.52
C SER A 16 9.21 -9.09 2.47
N VAL A 17 8.46 -8.53 3.41
CA VAL A 17 8.96 -7.55 4.38
C VAL A 17 8.60 -7.99 5.79
N LEU A 18 9.54 -7.89 6.72
CA LEU A 18 9.30 -8.06 8.15
C LEU A 18 8.75 -6.76 8.71
N ALA A 19 7.50 -6.78 9.17
CA ALA A 19 6.80 -5.59 9.67
C ALA A 19 7.42 -5.08 10.98
N ASP A 20 7.83 -3.80 11.01
CA ASP A 20 8.36 -3.11 12.20
C ASP A 20 7.25 -2.57 13.12
N LYS A 21 6.03 -2.45 12.60
CA LYS A 21 4.78 -2.06 13.28
C LYS A 21 3.60 -2.75 12.61
N ASP A 22 2.39 -2.48 13.10
CA ASP A 22 1.17 -2.93 12.44
C ASP A 22 0.95 -2.17 11.11
N TYR A 23 0.76 -2.90 10.01
CA TYR A 23 0.46 -2.36 8.68
C TYR A 23 -0.88 -2.84 8.16
N GLU A 24 -1.64 -1.91 7.61
CA GLU A 24 -2.89 -2.20 6.91
C GLU A 24 -2.62 -2.36 5.40
N ASN A 25 -3.44 -3.15 4.72
CA ASN A 25 -3.39 -3.22 3.26
C ASN A 25 -3.67 -1.82 2.65
N GLY A 26 -2.88 -1.44 1.65
CA GLY A 26 -2.86 -0.08 1.08
C GLY A 26 -1.86 0.88 1.71
N ALA A 27 -1.21 0.51 2.82
CA ALA A 27 -0.13 1.32 3.38
C ALA A 27 1.14 1.27 2.51
N LEU A 28 1.98 2.29 2.61
CA LEU A 28 3.29 2.31 1.98
C LEU A 28 4.37 1.88 2.98
N VAL A 29 5.35 1.15 2.48
CA VAL A 29 6.53 0.72 3.23
C VAL A 29 7.75 0.72 2.31
N GLY A 30 8.92 1.08 2.83
CA GLY A 30 10.20 0.94 2.13
C GLY A 30 10.88 -0.38 2.49
N LEU A 31 11.75 -0.86 1.60
CA LEU A 31 12.64 -1.99 1.90
C LEU A 31 13.91 -1.48 2.58
N GLY A 32 14.19 -1.97 3.78
CA GLY A 32 15.46 -1.77 4.47
C GLY A 32 16.44 -2.89 4.18
N ASP A 33 17.34 -3.14 5.12
CA ASP A 33 18.34 -4.20 5.02
C ASP A 33 17.69 -5.59 5.01
N LEU A 34 18.37 -6.52 4.34
CA LEU A 34 18.04 -7.94 4.38
C LEU A 34 18.11 -8.47 5.83
N VAL A 35 17.12 -9.25 6.23
CA VAL A 35 17.13 -9.90 7.55
C VAL A 35 18.28 -10.92 7.59
N GLU A 36 19.02 -10.94 8.71
CA GLU A 36 20.17 -11.83 8.87
C GLU A 36 19.79 -13.30 8.62
N GLY A 37 20.50 -13.96 7.71
CA GLY A 37 20.28 -15.37 7.36
C GLY A 37 19.14 -15.62 6.36
N GLU A 38 18.48 -14.57 5.86
CA GLU A 38 17.42 -14.66 4.85
C GLU A 38 17.93 -14.17 3.49
N ASP A 39 17.38 -14.71 2.38
CA ASP A 39 17.79 -14.33 1.02
C ASP A 39 16.81 -13.36 0.34
N ARG A 40 15.57 -13.27 0.85
CA ARG A 40 14.46 -12.50 0.24
C ARG A 40 13.46 -11.95 1.27
N LEU A 41 13.94 -11.63 2.47
CA LEU A 41 13.15 -10.98 3.50
C LEU A 41 13.86 -9.71 3.97
N TYR A 42 13.20 -8.58 3.84
CA TYR A 42 13.77 -7.27 4.18
C TYR A 42 13.12 -6.70 5.43
N ASN A 43 13.86 -5.91 6.21
CA ASN A 43 13.29 -5.13 7.30
C ASN A 43 12.42 -4.01 6.75
N ALA A 44 11.27 -3.73 7.37
CA ALA A 44 10.47 -2.57 7.03
C ALA A 44 11.20 -1.28 7.40
N VAL A 45 11.13 -0.29 6.51
CA VAL A 45 11.52 1.11 6.80
C VAL A 45 10.42 2.06 6.33
N THR A 46 10.53 3.33 6.72
CA THR A 46 9.59 4.36 6.25
C THR A 46 9.75 4.55 4.75
N ALA A 47 8.65 4.51 4.00
CA ALA A 47 8.69 4.70 2.56
C ALA A 47 9.06 6.15 2.20
N THR A 48 9.82 6.29 1.11
CA THR A 48 10.26 7.56 0.50
C THR A 48 9.90 7.56 -0.98
N GLU A 49 10.13 8.67 -1.70
CA GLU A 49 9.90 8.74 -3.15
C GLU A 49 10.75 7.74 -3.96
N ASP A 50 11.95 7.39 -3.47
CA ASP A 50 12.86 6.45 -4.15
C ASP A 50 12.70 5.00 -3.67
N ASN A 51 12.10 4.80 -2.49
CA ASN A 51 11.95 3.48 -1.86
C ASN A 51 10.54 3.33 -1.27
N TYR A 52 9.64 2.75 -2.06
CA TYR A 52 8.27 2.51 -1.65
C TYR A 52 7.69 1.26 -2.31
N PHE A 53 6.87 0.58 -1.53
CA PHE A 53 6.12 -0.60 -1.90
C PHE A 53 4.77 -0.53 -1.22
N LEU A 54 3.76 -1.09 -1.88
CA LEU A 54 2.38 -1.08 -1.42
C LEU A 54 2.08 -2.39 -0.69
N VAL A 55 1.60 -2.30 0.55
CA VAL A 55 1.23 -3.48 1.33
C VAL A 55 -0.05 -4.10 0.77
N THR A 56 0.01 -5.38 0.41
CA THR A 56 -1.04 -6.09 -0.33
C THR A 56 -1.10 -7.56 0.09
N THR A 57 -0.86 -7.86 1.37
CA THR A 57 -0.81 -9.24 1.82
C THR A 57 -2.12 -9.94 1.47
N PRO A 58 -2.08 -11.09 0.78
CA PRO A 58 -3.28 -11.84 0.44
C PRO A 58 -4.05 -12.17 1.71
N GLU A 59 -5.31 -11.77 1.74
CA GLU A 59 -6.22 -12.04 2.84
C GLU A 59 -6.70 -13.50 2.72
N VAL A 60 -5.93 -14.45 3.24
CA VAL A 60 -6.34 -15.85 3.21
C VAL A 60 -6.24 -16.47 4.59
N ASP A 61 -7.37 -16.51 5.29
CA ASP A 61 -7.57 -17.44 6.40
C ASP A 61 -8.45 -18.60 5.89
N PRO A 62 -7.85 -19.75 5.50
CA PRO A 62 -8.61 -20.89 5.01
C PRO A 62 -9.51 -21.53 6.08
N SER A 63 -9.34 -21.19 7.37
CA SER A 63 -10.18 -21.67 8.46
C SER A 63 -11.42 -20.79 8.71
N LYS A 64 -11.44 -19.57 8.17
CA LYS A 64 -12.58 -18.65 8.25
C LYS A 64 -13.38 -18.69 6.95
N LYS A 65 -14.66 -19.06 7.04
CA LYS A 65 -15.63 -18.85 5.95
C LYS A 65 -15.65 -17.36 5.62
N ALA A 66 -15.05 -16.96 4.50
CA ALA A 66 -15.12 -15.65 3.84
C ALA A 66 -15.93 -14.61 4.65
N SER A 67 -15.39 -14.21 5.81
CA SER A 67 -16.09 -13.32 6.71
C SER A 67 -15.58 -11.93 6.41
N SER A 68 -16.44 -10.97 6.68
CA SER A 68 -16.16 -9.54 6.75
C SER A 68 -14.84 -9.14 7.45
N ASP A 69 -14.14 -10.05 8.13
CA ASP A 69 -12.83 -9.83 8.77
C ASP A 69 -11.66 -9.80 7.78
N SER A 70 -11.79 -10.35 6.57
CA SER A 70 -10.70 -10.32 5.59
C SER A 70 -10.37 -8.88 5.21
N LEU A 71 -11.42 -8.08 4.95
CA LEU A 71 -11.36 -6.70 4.49
C LEU A 71 -10.60 -5.74 5.40
N ASP A 72 -10.35 -6.14 6.65
CA ASP A 72 -9.70 -5.35 7.69
C ASP A 72 -8.39 -6.04 8.17
N PHE A 73 -7.77 -6.83 7.29
CA PHE A 73 -6.54 -7.53 7.62
C PHE A 73 -5.41 -6.56 7.98
N VAL A 74 -4.84 -6.79 9.16
CA VAL A 74 -3.68 -6.06 9.67
C VAL A 74 -2.49 -6.99 9.73
N ASN A 75 -1.44 -6.65 9.00
CA ASN A 75 -0.13 -7.26 9.08
C ASN A 75 0.49 -6.86 10.41
N LYS A 76 0.63 -7.81 11.34
CA LYS A 76 1.12 -7.52 12.69
C LYS A 76 2.62 -7.30 12.73
N GLN A 77 3.05 -6.44 13.66
CA GLN A 77 4.47 -6.26 13.97
C GLN A 77 5.18 -7.62 14.18
N GLY A 78 6.38 -7.76 13.62
CA GLY A 78 7.19 -8.97 13.67
C GLY A 78 6.68 -10.13 12.80
N LYS A 79 5.66 -9.89 11.95
CA LYS A 79 5.19 -10.85 10.96
C LYS A 79 5.62 -10.44 9.56
N VAL A 80 5.76 -11.44 8.69
CA VAL A 80 6.06 -11.24 7.28
C VAL A 80 4.80 -10.75 6.56
N MET A 81 4.95 -9.69 5.78
CA MET A 81 3.92 -9.14 4.89
C MET A 81 4.38 -9.17 3.44
N ARG A 82 3.43 -9.18 2.50
CA ARG A 82 3.69 -9.08 1.07
C ARG A 82 3.44 -7.67 0.58
N VAL A 83 4.36 -7.19 -0.24
CA VAL A 83 4.31 -5.85 -0.79
C VAL A 83 4.51 -5.89 -2.31
N HIS A 84 3.88 -4.98 -3.03
CA HIS A 84 4.05 -4.82 -4.47
C HIS A 84 4.79 -3.53 -4.79
N ARG A 85 5.71 -3.61 -5.75
CA ARG A 85 6.23 -2.41 -6.40
C ARG A 85 5.19 -1.86 -7.37
N LEU A 86 5.03 -0.55 -7.40
CA LEU A 86 4.21 0.13 -8.42
C LEU A 86 5.10 0.58 -9.59
N GLU A 87 4.65 0.33 -10.81
CA GLU A 87 5.30 0.78 -12.04
C GLU A 87 4.54 1.95 -12.70
N ALA A 88 5.24 2.69 -13.57
CA ALA A 88 4.60 3.74 -14.34
C ALA A 88 3.44 3.19 -15.19
N GLY A 89 2.25 3.75 -15.01
CA GLY A 89 1.02 3.28 -15.63
C GLY A 89 0.08 2.56 -14.66
N ASP A 90 0.59 2.06 -13.53
CA ASP A 90 -0.23 1.36 -12.54
C ASP A 90 -1.21 2.31 -11.85
N THR A 91 -2.42 1.79 -11.59
CA THR A 91 -3.45 2.50 -10.84
C THR A 91 -3.89 1.65 -9.65
N VAL A 92 -3.93 2.28 -8.48
CA VAL A 92 -4.40 1.68 -7.22
C VAL A 92 -5.45 2.58 -6.58
N THR A 93 -6.43 1.95 -5.93
CA THR A 93 -7.39 2.68 -5.09
C THR A 93 -7.16 2.29 -3.64
N VAL A 94 -6.82 3.25 -2.77
CA VAL A 94 -6.44 3.05 -1.36
C VAL A 94 -7.27 3.91 -0.42
N GLU A 95 -7.52 3.48 0.81
CA GLU A 95 -8.29 4.30 1.78
C GLU A 95 -7.59 5.61 2.16
N GLN A 96 -8.37 6.69 2.26
CA GLN A 96 -7.83 8.04 2.52
C GLN A 96 -7.12 8.15 3.86
N LYS A 97 -7.63 7.48 4.90
CA LYS A 97 -7.09 7.56 6.26
C LYS A 97 -5.65 7.05 6.42
N LEU A 98 -5.13 6.31 5.44
CA LEU A 98 -3.73 5.90 5.41
C LEU A 98 -2.79 7.03 4.95
N HIS A 99 -3.35 8.08 4.35
CA HIS A 99 -2.63 9.14 3.66
C HIS A 99 -3.05 10.50 4.21
N THR A 100 -2.68 11.60 3.53
CA THR A 100 -3.02 12.96 3.98
C THR A 100 -4.47 13.31 3.64
N ASP A 101 -5.23 13.85 4.59
CA ASP A 101 -6.69 14.08 4.51
C ASP A 101 -7.13 15.26 3.62
N SER A 102 -6.32 15.72 2.67
CA SER A 102 -6.64 16.94 1.89
C SER A 102 -6.23 16.88 0.42
N LEU A 103 -5.96 15.68 -0.11
CA LEU A 103 -5.65 15.51 -1.53
C LEU A 103 -6.89 15.72 -2.40
N GLN A 104 -6.71 16.42 -3.52
CA GLN A 104 -7.73 16.73 -4.50
C GLN A 104 -7.46 16.05 -5.84
N ALA A 105 -8.52 15.72 -6.58
CA ALA A 105 -8.38 15.12 -7.89
C ALA A 105 -7.51 16.00 -8.79
N LYS A 106 -6.62 15.36 -9.56
CA LYS A 106 -5.57 15.93 -10.41
C LYS A 106 -4.31 16.43 -9.69
N ASP A 107 -4.25 16.35 -8.36
CA ASP A 107 -3.01 16.64 -7.64
C ASP A 107 -1.86 15.75 -8.10
N THR A 108 -0.68 16.34 -8.17
CA THR A 108 0.58 15.59 -8.25
C THR A 108 0.98 15.22 -6.83
N LEU A 109 1.37 13.95 -6.65
CA LEU A 109 1.68 13.40 -5.35
C LEU A 109 3.14 12.94 -5.32
N THR A 110 3.73 13.10 -4.14
CA THR A 110 5.00 12.52 -3.72
C THR A 110 4.77 11.62 -2.51
N ILE A 111 5.82 10.92 -2.05
CA ILE A 111 5.81 10.16 -0.80
C ILE A 111 6.58 10.91 0.27
N GLN A 112 5.87 11.28 1.34
CA GLN A 112 6.41 11.91 2.52
C GLN A 112 5.96 11.14 3.76
N ASP A 113 6.90 10.84 4.65
CA ASP A 113 6.64 10.15 5.93
C ASP A 113 5.82 8.85 5.77
N GLY A 114 6.10 8.07 4.72
CA GLY A 114 5.40 6.83 4.43
C GLY A 114 3.97 7.00 3.91
N LYS A 115 3.61 8.19 3.42
CA LYS A 115 2.27 8.49 2.92
C LYS A 115 2.34 9.21 1.59
N PHE A 116 1.29 9.05 0.77
CA PHE A 116 1.06 9.97 -0.33
C PHE A 116 0.74 11.35 0.21
N ALA A 117 1.44 12.35 -0.29
CA ALA A 117 1.28 13.76 0.04
C ALA A 117 1.30 14.59 -1.25
N GLN A 118 0.68 15.77 -1.23
CA GLN A 118 0.74 16.68 -2.38
C GLN A 118 2.18 17.19 -2.55
N GLY A 119 2.70 17.09 -3.77
CA GLY A 119 4.07 17.51 -4.07
C GLY A 119 4.50 17.11 -5.47
N GLU A 120 5.65 17.64 -5.91
CA GLU A 120 6.25 17.22 -7.17
C GLU A 120 6.80 15.79 -7.00
N GLY A 121 6.14 14.81 -7.61
CA GLY A 121 6.52 13.41 -7.51
C GLY A 121 6.02 12.59 -8.69
N SER A 122 6.06 11.27 -8.50
CA SER A 122 5.82 10.29 -9.57
C SER A 122 4.37 9.81 -9.65
N PHE A 123 3.46 10.43 -8.91
CA PHE A 123 2.08 9.98 -8.76
C PHE A 123 1.09 11.09 -9.10
N LYS A 124 -0.09 10.69 -9.54
CA LYS A 124 -1.22 11.59 -9.78
C LYS A 124 -2.47 11.05 -9.12
N LEU A 125 -3.16 11.90 -8.38
CA LEU A 125 -4.49 11.57 -7.88
C LEU A 125 -5.49 11.66 -9.03
N GLU A 126 -6.04 10.56 -9.49
CA GLU A 126 -7.04 10.56 -10.57
C GLU A 126 -8.42 10.96 -10.03
N ALA A 127 -8.78 10.46 -8.84
CA ALA A 127 -10.07 10.75 -8.23
C ALA A 127 -10.05 10.61 -6.70
N VAL A 128 -10.82 11.47 -6.04
CA VAL A 128 -11.33 11.25 -4.68
C VAL A 128 -12.62 10.44 -4.82
N THR A 129 -12.64 9.23 -4.28
CA THR A 129 -13.71 8.25 -4.54
C THR A 129 -14.06 7.48 -3.27
N THR A 130 -14.78 6.37 -3.42
CA THR A 130 -15.04 5.40 -2.36
C THR A 130 -14.63 4.00 -2.80
N ILE A 131 -14.23 3.14 -1.86
CA ILE A 131 -13.86 1.74 -2.10
C ILE A 131 -14.71 0.78 -1.27
N GLY A 132 -15.00 -0.40 -1.84
CA GLY A 132 -15.81 -1.45 -1.19
C GLY A 132 -17.31 -1.16 -1.16
N ALA A 133 -18.10 -2.16 -0.74
CA ALA A 133 -19.55 -2.07 -0.66
C ALA A 133 -20.06 -1.09 0.41
N ASP A 134 -19.27 -0.84 1.45
CA ASP A 134 -19.52 0.14 2.52
C ASP A 134 -19.07 1.57 2.16
N ARG A 135 -18.54 1.77 0.94
CA ARG A 135 -18.21 3.08 0.38
C ARG A 135 -17.24 3.90 1.23
N ARG A 136 -16.18 3.28 1.77
CA ARG A 136 -15.14 4.01 2.54
C ARG A 136 -14.44 5.05 1.67
N PRO A 137 -14.16 6.27 2.18
CA PRO A 137 -13.41 7.28 1.44
C PRO A 137 -12.06 6.74 0.96
N ALA A 138 -11.77 6.92 -0.33
CA ALA A 138 -10.57 6.42 -0.97
C ALA A 138 -9.94 7.42 -1.95
N TYR A 139 -8.68 7.19 -2.27
CA TYR A 139 -7.92 7.85 -3.31
C TYR A 139 -7.61 6.86 -4.43
N ARG A 140 -7.98 7.21 -5.67
CA ARG A 140 -7.49 6.50 -6.86
C ARG A 140 -6.23 7.20 -7.36
N ILE A 141 -5.09 6.53 -7.18
CA ILE A 141 -3.77 7.08 -7.45
C ILE A 141 -3.17 6.29 -8.61
N ARG A 142 -2.64 7.03 -9.59
CA ARG A 142 -1.89 6.46 -10.70
C ARG A 142 -0.43 6.83 -10.59
N LYS A 143 0.46 5.87 -10.76
CA LYS A 143 1.88 6.15 -10.95
C LYS A 143 2.11 6.58 -12.40
N VAL A 144 2.72 7.75 -12.57
CA VAL A 144 2.92 8.40 -13.88
C VAL A 144 4.37 8.39 -14.35
N LYS A 145 5.33 8.31 -13.44
CA LYS A 145 6.77 8.23 -13.72
C LYS A 145 7.36 7.06 -12.97
#